data_AF-A0A924K1L6-F1
#
_entry.id   AF-A0A924K1L6-F1
#
_cell.length_a   1.000
_cell.length_b   1.000
_cell.length_c   1.000
_cell.angle_alpha   90.00
_cell.angle_beta   90.00
_cell.angle_gamma   90.00
#
_symmetry.space_group_name_H-M   'P 1'
#
loop_
_entity.id
_entity.type
_entity.pdbx_description
1 polymer ?
#
loop_
_entity_poly.entity_id
_entity_poly.type
_entity_poly.pdbx_seq_one_letter_code
_entity_poly.pdbx_strand_id
1 'polypeptide(L)' 'MNDAELVLAFFRYVSDPSIATADAVAVALEGRPDMPITPDQCRKVLVDNIGEIRAAGAGTAAAQMATLMQKLTGGTP' A
#
# COMPACT_ATOMS: atom_id res chain seq x y z
N MET A 1 -8.98 -12.17 -9.02
CA MET A 1 -7.66 -11.76 -8.51
C MET A 1 -7.62 -12.13 -7.04
N ASN A 2 -6.60 -12.89 -6.65
CA ASN A 2 -6.49 -13.49 -5.31
C ASN A 2 -5.76 -12.53 -4.35
N ASP A 3 -6.06 -12.58 -3.05
CA ASP A 3 -5.33 -11.89 -1.97
C ASP A 3 -3.79 -11.90 -2.12
N ALA A 4 -3.26 -12.99 -2.67
CA ALA A 4 -1.83 -13.16 -2.93
C ALA A 4 -1.24 -12.10 -3.88
N GLU A 5 -2.00 -11.61 -4.86
CA GLU A 5 -1.53 -10.58 -5.81
C GLU A 5 -1.39 -9.23 -5.13
N LEU A 6 -2.35 -8.88 -4.27
CA LEU A 6 -2.31 -7.66 -3.47
C LEU A 6 -1.11 -7.70 -2.50
N VAL A 7 -0.95 -8.81 -1.78
CA VAL A 7 0.18 -9.00 -0.86
C VAL A 7 1.52 -8.92 -1.59
N LEU A 8 1.65 -9.54 -2.76
CA LEU A 8 2.87 -9.50 -3.56
C LEU A 8 3.18 -8.09 -4.08
N ALA A 9 2.17 -7.36 -4.57
CA ALA A 9 2.32 -5.99 -5.02
C ALA A 9 2.78 -5.08 -3.87
N PHE A 10 2.20 -5.24 -2.68
CA PHE A 10 2.60 -4.51 -1.48
C PHE A 10 4.04 -4.83 -1.07
N PHE A 11 4.45 -6.11 -1.12
CA PHE A 11 5.81 -6.50 -0.78
C PHE A 11 6.85 -5.87 -1.72
N ARG A 12 6.53 -5.79 -3.01
CA ARG A 12 7.33 -5.06 -4.00
C ARG A 12 7.39 -3.57 -3.70
N TYR A 13 6.26 -2.96 -3.38
CA TYR A 13 6.20 -1.54 -3.01
C TYR A 13 7.06 -1.21 -1.79
N VAL A 14 7.03 -2.06 -0.77
CA VAL A 14 7.89 -1.89 0.41
C VAL A 14 9.38 -2.02 0.07
N SER A 15 9.73 -2.99 -0.78
CA SER A 15 11.12 -3.29 -1.13
C SER A 15 11.72 -2.24 -2.08
N ASP A 16 10.90 -1.73 -3.00
CA ASP A 16 11.23 -0.69 -3.96
C ASP A 16 10.06 0.32 -4.07
N PRO A 17 9.95 1.26 -3.13
CA PRO A 17 8.89 2.26 -3.14
C PRO A 17 9.08 3.22 -4.31
N SER A 18 8.17 3.12 -5.28
CA SER A 18 8.15 3.91 -6.50
C SER A 18 6.70 4.09 -6.99
N ILE A 19 6.48 5.01 -7.93
CA ILE A 19 5.15 5.20 -8.54
C ILE A 19 4.69 3.90 -9.21
N ALA A 20 5.60 3.19 -9.88
CA ALA A 20 5.26 1.94 -10.57
C ALA A 20 4.79 0.83 -9.62
N THR A 21 5.43 0.70 -8.45
CA THR A 21 5.01 -0.29 -7.45
C THR A 21 3.75 0.13 -6.70
N ALA A 22 3.51 1.44 -6.51
CA ALA A 22 2.25 1.96 -5.99
C ALA A 22 1.08 1.72 -6.95
N ASP A 23 1.29 1.92 -8.25
CA ASP A 23 0.29 1.65 -9.29
C ASP A 23 -0.06 0.15 -9.34
N ALA A 24 0.94 -0.73 -9.20
CA ALA A 24 0.72 -2.17 -9.14
C ALA A 24 -0.17 -2.58 -7.94
N VAL A 25 -0.02 -1.92 -6.79
CA VAL A 25 -0.88 -2.14 -5.63
C VAL A 25 -2.31 -1.66 -5.90
N ALA A 26 -2.48 -0.50 -6.52
CA ALA A 26 -3.79 0.04 -6.87
C ALA A 26 -4.54 -0.88 -7.86
N VAL A 27 -3.85 -1.37 -8.88
CA VAL A 27 -4.41 -2.36 -9.83
C VAL A 27 -4.78 -3.66 -9.12
N ALA A 28 -3.94 -4.14 -8.20
CA ALA A 28 -4.27 -5.32 -7.40
C ALA A 28 -5.52 -5.11 -6.54
N LEU A 29 -5.77 -3.87 -6.09
CA LEU A 29 -6.93 -3.47 -5.30
C LEU A 29 -8.22 -3.35 -6.13
N GLU A 30 -8.14 -3.10 -7.45
CA GLU A 30 -9.33 -3.11 -8.34
C GLU A 30 -10.08 -4.45 -8.31
N GLY A 31 -9.35 -5.55 -8.05
CA GLY A 31 -9.93 -6.88 -7.86
C GLY A 31 -10.65 -7.09 -6.53
N ARG A 32 -10.69 -6.08 -5.64
CA ARG A 32 -11.15 -6.15 -4.24
C ARG A 32 -12.19 -5.05 -3.93
N PRO A 33 -13.42 -5.15 -4.46
CA PRO A 33 -14.48 -4.18 -4.19
C PRO A 33 -14.99 -4.24 -2.74
N ASP A 34 -14.61 -5.27 -1.97
CA ASP A 34 -14.86 -5.43 -0.54
C ASP A 34 -14.03 -4.47 0.34
N MET A 35 -12.98 -3.86 -0.22
CA MET A 35 -12.09 -2.97 0.53
C MET A 35 -12.75 -1.61 0.77
N PRO A 36 -12.54 -1.01 1.95
CA PRO A 36 -13.14 0.28 2.30
C PRO A 36 -12.49 1.48 1.59
N ILE A 37 -11.56 1.24 0.67
CA ILE A 37 -10.78 2.26 -0.03
C ILE A 37 -10.82 2.03 -1.54
N THR A 38 -10.85 3.12 -2.30
CA THR A 38 -10.76 3.03 -3.77
C THR A 38 -9.30 2.86 -4.24
N PRO A 39 -9.08 2.26 -5.43
CA PRO A 39 -7.75 2.17 -6.04
C PRO A 39 -7.04 3.53 -6.13
N ASP A 40 -7.75 4.59 -6.53
CA ASP A 40 -7.22 5.96 -6.59
C ASP A 40 -6.75 6.49 -5.23
N GLN A 41 -7.55 6.28 -4.17
CA GLN A 41 -7.18 6.68 -2.82
C GLN A 41 -5.97 5.90 -2.33
N CYS A 42 -5.93 4.58 -2.58
CA CYS A 42 -4.80 3.73 -2.24
C CYS A 42 -3.52 4.22 -2.92
N ARG A 43 -3.58 4.43 -4.24
CA ARG A 43 -2.49 4.99 -5.04
C ARG A 43 -1.98 6.30 -4.48
N LYS A 44 -2.89 7.25 -4.20
CA LYS A 44 -2.54 8.57 -3.68
C LYS A 44 -1.77 8.45 -2.36
N VAL A 45 -2.29 7.66 -1.41
CA VAL A 45 -1.63 7.49 -0.12
C VAL A 45 -0.26 6.85 -0.29
N LEU A 46 -0.12 5.81 -1.12
CA LEU A 46 1.18 5.17 -1.36
C LEU A 46 2.17 6.17 -1.96
N VAL A 47 1.80 6.87 -3.03
CA VAL A 47 2.66 7.86 -3.68
C VAL A 47 3.10 8.96 -2.70
N ASP A 48 2.17 9.49 -1.91
CA ASP A 48 2.46 10.53 -0.92
C ASP A 48 3.43 10.03 0.19
N ASN A 49 3.50 8.72 0.45
CA ASN A 49 4.34 8.10 1.49
C ASN A 49 5.64 7.45 0.96
N ILE A 50 5.94 7.51 -0.34
CA ILE A 50 7.18 6.93 -0.92
C ILE A 50 8.42 7.45 -0.19
N GLY A 51 8.47 8.76 0.08
CA GLY A 51 9.62 9.39 0.76
C GLY A 51 9.82 8.86 2.18
N GLU A 52 8.73 8.71 2.94
CA GLU A 52 8.76 8.18 4.30
C GLU A 52 9.21 6.71 4.33
N ILE A 53 8.69 5.87 3.43
CA ILE A 53 9.05 4.45 3.38
C ILE A 53 10.50 4.26 2.96
N ARG A 54 11.01 5.06 2.01
CA ARG A 54 12.44 5.07 1.67
C ARG A 54 13.31 5.44 2.86
N ALA A 55 12.91 6.46 3.64
CA ALA A 55 13.65 6.92 4.81
C ALA A 55 13.59 5.91 5.97
N ALA A 56 12.49 5.18 6.12
CA ALA A 56 12.26 4.24 7.21
C ALA A 56 12.96 2.87 7.01
N GLY A 57 13.34 2.55 5.77
CA GLY A 57 14.03 1.31 5.41
C GLY A 57 13.19 0.04 5.57
N ALA A 58 13.68 -1.09 5.06
CA ALA A 58 12.93 -2.36 5.03
C ALA A 58 12.54 -2.92 6.43
N GLY A 59 13.23 -2.50 7.50
CA GLY A 59 13.03 -3.01 8.86
C GLY A 59 11.77 -2.50 9.58
N THR A 60 11.19 -1.38 9.12
CA THR A 60 9.97 -0.78 9.72
C THR A 60 8.74 -0.93 8.83
N ALA A 61 8.90 -1.57 7.67
CA ALA A 61 7.88 -1.73 6.66
C ALA A 61 6.58 -2.34 7.17
N ALA A 62 6.65 -3.33 8.05
CA ALA A 62 5.46 -3.96 8.64
C ALA A 62 4.67 -3.01 9.56
N ALA A 63 5.35 -2.16 10.33
CA ALA A 63 4.70 -1.16 11.18
C ALA A 63 4.08 -0.03 10.34
N GLN A 64 4.83 0.44 9.33
CA GLN A 64 4.31 1.36 8.30
C GLN A 64 3.11 0.75 7.56
N MET A 65 3.11 -0.57 7.29
CA MET A 65 2.00 -1.29 6.66
C MET A 65 0.76 -1.32 7.54
N ALA A 66 0.93 -1.57 8.85
CA ALA A 66 -0.18 -1.51 9.80
C ALA A 66 -0.75 -0.08 9.89
N THR A 67 0.11 0.94 9.91
CA THR A 67 -0.31 2.35 9.91
C THR A 67 -0.99 2.75 8.60
N LEU A 68 -0.48 2.29 7.45
CA LEU A 68 -1.12 2.47 6.15
C LEU A 68 -2.49 1.78 6.15
N MET A 69 -2.56 0.50 6.49
CA MET A 69 -3.84 -0.23 6.59
C MET A 69 -4.83 0.48 7.53
N GLN A 70 -4.40 0.98 8.69
CA GLN A 70 -5.25 1.77 9.59
C GLN A 70 -5.73 3.07 8.95
N LYS A 71 -4.85 3.85 8.30
CA LYS A 71 -5.21 5.07 7.55
C LYS A 71 -6.18 4.78 6.40
N LEU A 72 -5.99 3.66 5.70
CA LEU A 72 -6.81 3.25 4.55
C LEU A 72 -8.17 2.67 4.98
N THR A 73 -8.28 2.14 6.21
CA THR A 73 -9.53 1.56 6.76
C THR A 73 -10.30 2.53 7.66
N GLY A 74 -9.81 3.76 7.84
CA GLY A 74 -10.44 4.76 8.72
C GLY A 74 -10.36 4.42 10.21
N GLY A 75 -9.55 3.42 10.58
CA GLY A 75 -9.29 3.08 11.97
C GLY A 75 -8.46 4.17 12.63
N THR A 76 -9.09 4.98 13.50
CA THR A 76 -8.39 5.90 14.39
C THR A 76 -7.42 5.14 15.32
N PRO A 77 -6.26 5.76 15.67
CA PRO A 77 -5.22 5.15 16.50
C PRO A 77 -5.67 4.79 17.91
#